data_AF-A0A4S8L4P3-F1
#
_entry.id   AF-A0A4S8L4P3-F1
#
_cell.length_a   1.000
_cell.length_b   1.000
_cell.length_c   1.000
_cell.angle_alpha   90.00
_cell.angle_beta   90.00
_cell.angle_gamma   90.00
#
_symmetry.space_group_name_H-M   'P 1'
#
loop_
_entity.id
_entity.type
_entity.pdbx_description
1 polymer ?
#
loop_
_entity_poly.entity_id
_entity_poly.type
_entity_poly.pdbx_seq_one_letter_code
_entity_poly.pdbx_strand_id
1 'polypeptide(L)'
;MLQCSNCSSFLLNPRVSLEEDSDEKILQRLRSPAEATEEEKTRANQILLDAENDFASYDAEIARLKTALSDIEHKRQCLQDYVDKHRSLFAPVRRLPPEVLGLIFPNRLSQPKNVLLYEDLRCSKLSALAFSQVSIGWRRVALDLPRLWTELEFSFVQDTCSTEHERDRLRYLLSVFLERSVQMPLTVMIGSCRGRDLGDTAIGETLQSMYRRCRSLTLTDGCTKLFDIHHGSNPITDFPCLEYLRLPADGLMEISSDVLPAIYQAPRLCRLEVTQRSRRFEGHRPAISQQFPWAQINTLSLSDLHATSFLEFLDHRTRIYAALTHGEIDL
;
A
#
# COMPACT_ATOMS: atom_id res chain seq x y z
N MET A 1 -4.84 -21.09 51.52
CA MET A 1 -3.50 -20.46 51.41
C MET A 1 -2.85 -20.92 50.11
N LEU A 2 -2.34 -20.00 49.29
CA LEU A 2 -1.65 -20.34 48.04
C LEU A 2 -0.21 -20.81 48.36
N GLN A 3 0.06 -22.09 48.13
CA GLN A 3 1.41 -22.67 48.26
C GLN A 3 2.08 -22.75 46.90
N CYS A 4 3.37 -22.40 46.85
CA CYS A 4 4.17 -22.63 45.65
C CYS A 4 4.33 -24.14 45.42
N SER A 5 3.91 -24.63 44.26
CA SER A 5 3.97 -26.05 43.90
C SER A 5 5.40 -26.62 43.83
N ASN A 6 6.41 -25.75 43.76
CA ASN A 6 7.80 -26.15 43.52
C ASN A 6 8.70 -26.06 44.78
N CYS A 7 8.36 -25.21 45.75
CA CYS A 7 9.15 -25.06 46.99
C CYS A 7 8.31 -25.18 48.28
N SER A 8 7.01 -25.48 48.16
CA SER A 8 6.06 -25.68 49.26
C SER A 8 5.96 -24.52 50.26
N SER A 9 6.56 -23.36 49.97
CA SER A 9 6.44 -22.15 50.76
C SER A 9 5.07 -21.51 50.53
N PHE A 10 4.45 -21.05 51.61
CA PHE A 10 3.29 -20.16 51.52
C PHE A 10 3.73 -18.87 50.84
N LEU A 11 3.07 -18.49 49.76
CA LEU A 11 3.37 -17.25 49.05
C LEU A 11 2.92 -16.03 49.85
N LEU A 12 1.86 -16.20 50.65
CA LEU A 12 1.22 -15.16 51.44
C LEU A 12 0.68 -15.77 52.74
N ASN A 13 0.85 -15.03 53.84
CA ASN A 13 0.28 -15.37 55.16
C ASN A 13 -0.77 -14.31 55.51
N PRO A 14 -2.08 -14.59 55.30
CA PRO A 14 -3.13 -13.64 55.61
C PRO A 14 -3.20 -13.37 57.12
N ARG A 15 -3.33 -12.10 57.49
CA ARG A 15 -3.62 -11.64 58.85
C ARG A 15 -5.12 -11.69 59.14
N VAL A 16 -5.95 -11.46 58.13
CA VAL A 16 -7.40 -11.59 58.24
C VAL A 16 -7.88 -12.90 57.62
N SER A 17 -8.61 -13.68 58.40
CA SER A 17 -9.31 -14.89 57.91
C SER A 17 -10.73 -14.53 57.51
N LEU A 18 -11.09 -14.83 56.27
CA LEU A 18 -12.47 -14.70 55.78
C LEU A 18 -13.22 -15.98 56.15
N GLU A 19 -13.94 -15.96 57.29
CA GLU A 19 -14.82 -17.04 57.70
C GLU A 19 -16.18 -16.93 56.98
N GLU A 20 -16.80 -18.03 56.57
CA GLU A 20 -18.07 -18.00 55.82
C GLU A 20 -19.22 -17.31 56.59
N ASP A 21 -19.17 -17.34 57.94
CA ASP A 21 -20.19 -16.71 58.81
C ASP A 21 -19.93 -15.23 59.11
N SER A 22 -18.83 -14.62 58.64
CA SER A 22 -18.47 -13.24 59.00
C SER A 22 -19.45 -12.21 58.45
N ASP A 23 -19.96 -12.42 57.23
CA ASP A 23 -20.81 -11.47 56.53
C ASP A 23 -22.20 -11.38 57.17
N GLU A 24 -22.77 -12.52 57.56
CA GLU A 24 -24.07 -12.56 58.22
C GLU A 24 -24.01 -11.89 59.61
N LYS A 25 -22.93 -12.09 60.35
CA LYS A 25 -22.69 -11.41 61.64
C LYS A 25 -22.55 -9.89 61.48
N ILE A 26 -21.83 -9.44 60.45
CA ILE A 26 -21.70 -7.99 60.14
C ILE A 26 -23.08 -7.40 59.79
N LEU A 27 -23.84 -8.06 58.91
CA LEU A 27 -25.18 -7.60 58.51
C LEU A 27 -26.16 -7.57 59.68
N GLN A 28 -26.13 -8.55 60.57
CA GLN A 28 -26.94 -8.54 61.79
C GLN A 28 -26.56 -7.38 62.71
N ARG A 29 -25.27 -7.08 62.88
CA ARG A 29 -24.82 -5.97 63.73
C ARG A 29 -25.21 -4.60 63.16
N LEU A 30 -25.15 -4.42 61.84
CA LEU A 30 -25.57 -3.20 61.14
C LEU A 30 -27.07 -2.89 61.27
N ARG A 31 -27.91 -3.91 61.47
CA ARG A 31 -29.36 -3.75 61.67
C ARG A 31 -29.75 -3.35 63.10
N SER A 32 -28.82 -3.43 64.05
CA SER A 32 -29.06 -3.03 65.44
C SER A 32 -28.95 -1.51 65.59
N PRO A 33 -29.94 -0.82 66.22
CA PRO A 33 -29.88 0.61 66.46
C PRO A 33 -28.94 1.01 67.62
N ALA A 34 -28.36 0.04 68.33
CA ALA A 34 -27.46 0.28 69.45
C ALA A 34 -26.07 0.77 68.98
N GLU A 35 -25.57 1.85 69.59
CA GLU A 35 -24.22 2.35 69.35
C GLU A 35 -23.16 1.26 69.57
N ALA A 36 -22.09 1.30 68.77
CA ALA A 36 -20.98 0.36 68.91
C ALA A 36 -20.20 0.64 70.19
N THR A 37 -19.86 -0.42 70.94
CA THR A 37 -19.00 -0.27 72.13
C THR A 37 -17.57 0.07 71.71
N GLU A 38 -16.79 0.67 72.61
CA GLU A 38 -15.38 0.99 72.33
C GLU A 38 -14.55 -0.27 72.01
N GLU A 39 -14.88 -1.43 72.59
CA GLU A 39 -14.22 -2.70 72.27
C GLU A 39 -14.62 -3.24 70.88
N GLU A 40 -15.85 -2.99 70.43
CA GLU A 40 -16.29 -3.33 69.06
C GLU A 40 -15.56 -2.44 68.04
N LYS A 41 -15.48 -1.13 68.31
CA LYS A 41 -14.75 -0.18 67.45
C LYS A 41 -13.26 -0.53 67.36
N THR A 42 -12.63 -0.86 68.49
CA THR A 42 -11.20 -1.22 68.53
C THR A 42 -10.93 -2.50 67.74
N ARG A 43 -11.77 -3.53 67.90
CA ARG A 43 -11.64 -4.78 67.12
C ARG A 43 -11.86 -4.55 65.63
N ALA A 44 -12.88 -3.79 65.25
CA ALA A 44 -13.15 -3.46 63.85
C ALA A 44 -11.98 -2.69 63.21
N ASN A 45 -11.42 -1.70 63.92
CA ASN A 45 -10.26 -0.94 63.43
C ASN A 45 -9.02 -1.82 63.25
N GLN A 46 -8.78 -2.79 64.16
CA GLN A 46 -7.66 -3.72 64.01
C GLN A 46 -7.84 -4.63 62.78
N ILE A 47 -9.04 -5.16 62.57
CA ILE A 47 -9.36 -5.98 61.39
C ILE A 47 -9.19 -5.18 60.09
N LEU A 48 -9.64 -3.92 60.07
CA LEU A 48 -9.46 -3.03 58.91
C LEU A 48 -7.97 -2.80 58.63
N LEU A 49 -7.18 -2.50 59.65
CA LEU A 49 -5.74 -2.30 59.52
C LEU A 49 -5.04 -3.57 58.99
N ASP A 50 -5.40 -4.73 59.52
CA ASP A 50 -4.84 -6.01 59.07
C ASP A 50 -5.24 -6.32 57.62
N ALA A 51 -6.49 -6.03 57.23
CA ALA A 51 -6.97 -6.20 55.86
C ALA A 51 -6.27 -5.25 54.88
N GLU A 52 -6.10 -3.97 55.23
CA GLU A 52 -5.36 -2.99 54.43
C GLU A 52 -3.92 -3.45 54.19
N ASN A 53 -3.27 -3.99 55.22
CA ASN A 53 -1.92 -4.50 55.07
C ASN A 53 -1.85 -5.79 54.24
N ASP A 54 -2.85 -6.67 54.33
CA ASP A 54 -2.95 -7.86 53.49
C ASP A 54 -3.19 -7.47 52.02
N PHE A 55 -4.05 -6.49 51.74
CA PHE A 55 -4.24 -5.92 50.40
C PHE A 55 -2.91 -5.40 49.84
N ALA A 56 -2.19 -4.58 50.60
CA ALA A 56 -0.88 -4.07 50.17
C ALA A 56 0.12 -5.20 49.89
N SER A 57 0.09 -6.28 50.68
CA SER A 57 0.94 -7.46 50.47
C SER A 57 0.56 -8.22 49.20
N TYR A 58 -0.74 -8.36 48.92
CA TYR A 58 -1.25 -8.99 47.70
C TYR A 58 -0.92 -8.18 46.45
N ASP A 59 -1.12 -6.86 46.49
CA ASP A 59 -0.81 -5.98 45.37
C ASP A 59 0.69 -5.99 45.03
N ALA A 60 1.56 -5.99 46.05
CA ALA A 60 3.00 -6.11 45.85
C ALA A 60 3.38 -7.45 45.20
N GLU A 61 2.77 -8.55 45.63
CA GLU A 61 3.04 -9.88 45.07
C GLU A 61 2.48 -10.02 43.65
N ILE A 62 1.28 -9.50 43.38
CA ILE A 62 0.70 -9.41 42.03
C ILE A 62 1.62 -8.60 41.12
N ALA A 63 2.12 -7.46 41.57
CA ALA A 63 3.06 -6.65 40.80
C ALA A 63 4.35 -7.44 40.50
N ARG A 64 4.94 -8.10 41.51
CA ARG A 64 6.14 -8.93 41.35
C ARG A 64 5.93 -10.05 40.33
N LEU A 65 4.82 -10.78 40.41
CA LEU A 65 4.50 -11.88 39.50
C LEU A 65 4.22 -11.39 38.08
N LYS A 66 3.53 -10.25 37.91
CA LYS A 66 3.32 -9.62 36.60
C LYS A 66 4.64 -9.21 35.96
N THR A 67 5.56 -8.63 36.73
CA THR A 67 6.91 -8.30 36.23
C THR A 67 7.66 -9.57 35.80
N ALA A 68 7.69 -10.61 36.65
CA ALA A 68 8.36 -11.87 36.32
C ALA A 68 7.76 -12.55 35.08
N LEU A 69 6.44 -12.51 34.91
CA LEU A 69 5.76 -13.02 33.73
C LEU A 69 6.18 -12.26 32.47
N SER A 70 6.14 -10.93 32.50
CA SER A 70 6.58 -10.06 31.41
C SER A 70 8.03 -10.34 31.01
N ASP A 71 8.93 -10.54 31.97
CA ASP A 71 10.34 -10.88 31.72
C ASP A 71 10.49 -12.22 31.01
N ILE A 72 9.72 -13.24 31.41
CA ILE A 72 9.76 -14.57 30.80
C ILE A 72 9.14 -14.55 29.40
N GLU A 73 8.03 -13.84 29.21
CA GLU A 73 7.40 -13.66 27.90
C GLU A 73 8.35 -12.96 26.92
N HIS A 74 9.04 -11.92 27.38
CA HIS A 74 10.07 -11.23 26.59
C HIS A 74 11.21 -12.19 26.20
N LYS A 75 11.76 -12.93 27.17
CA LYS A 75 12.81 -13.93 26.91
C LYS A 75 12.35 -15.01 25.92
N ARG A 76 11.11 -15.48 26.05
CA ARG A 76 10.50 -16.45 25.12
C ARG A 76 10.42 -15.88 23.71
N GLN A 77 9.98 -14.62 23.55
CA GLN A 77 9.90 -13.98 22.25
C GLN A 77 11.29 -13.82 21.62
N CYS A 78 12.29 -13.36 22.39
CA CYS A 78 13.66 -13.25 21.90
C CYS A 78 14.23 -14.61 21.43
N LEU A 79 13.94 -15.69 22.17
CA LEU A 79 14.36 -17.03 21.79
C LEU A 79 13.63 -17.52 20.53
N GLN A 80 12.34 -17.24 20.40
CA GLN A 80 11.56 -17.56 19.20
C GLN A 80 12.15 -16.86 17.97
N ASP A 81 12.42 -15.55 18.06
CA ASP A 81 13.04 -14.77 16.99
C ASP A 81 14.44 -15.33 16.63
N TYR A 82 15.21 -15.74 17.63
CA TYR A 82 16.53 -16.35 17.43
C TYR A 82 16.42 -17.69 16.68
N VAL A 83 15.48 -18.56 17.08
CA VAL A 83 15.21 -19.83 16.42
C VAL A 83 14.75 -19.63 14.98
N ASP A 84 13.85 -18.68 14.74
CA ASP A 84 13.33 -18.41 13.40
C ASP A 84 14.41 -17.84 12.46
N LYS A 85 15.30 -16.98 12.97
CA LYS A 85 16.50 -16.53 12.24
C LYS A 85 17.38 -17.72 11.82
N HIS A 86 17.62 -18.68 12.71
CA HIS A 86 18.44 -19.86 12.39
C HIS A 86 17.74 -20.81 11.43
N ARG A 87 16.43 -21.06 11.61
CA ARG A 87 15.62 -21.84 10.66
C ARG A 87 15.63 -21.23 9.26
N SER A 88 15.62 -19.89 9.17
CA SER A 88 15.70 -19.19 7.88
C SER A 88 16.99 -19.49 7.11
N LEU A 89 18.08 -19.90 7.78
CA LEU A 89 19.32 -20.32 7.13
C LEU A 89 19.14 -21.59 6.31
N PHE A 90 18.21 -22.46 6.71
CA PHE A 90 17.89 -23.71 6.04
C PHE A 90 16.67 -23.61 5.12
N ALA A 91 16.10 -22.42 4.95
CA ALA A 91 14.93 -22.22 4.12
C ALA A 91 15.19 -22.74 2.68
N PRO A 92 14.29 -23.56 2.10
CA PRO A 92 14.48 -24.15 0.76
C PRO A 92 14.76 -23.10 -0.33
N VAL A 93 14.22 -21.90 -0.14
CA VAL A 93 14.40 -20.74 -1.02
C VAL A 93 15.87 -20.37 -1.27
N ARG A 94 16.77 -20.70 -0.33
CA ARG A 94 18.22 -20.49 -0.44
C ARG A 94 18.95 -21.56 -1.26
N ARG A 95 18.30 -22.70 -1.51
CA ARG A 95 18.83 -23.81 -2.33
C ARG A 95 18.39 -23.73 -3.78
N LEU A 96 17.52 -22.78 -4.13
CA LEU A 96 17.05 -22.61 -5.50
C LEU A 96 18.19 -22.11 -6.39
N PRO A 97 18.48 -22.80 -7.50
CA PRO A 97 19.43 -22.31 -8.49
C PRO A 97 18.97 -20.96 -9.08
N PRO A 98 19.92 -20.07 -9.45
CA PRO A 98 19.62 -18.80 -10.10
C PRO A 98 18.69 -18.91 -11.31
N GLU A 99 18.82 -19.97 -12.10
CA GLU A 99 18.04 -20.23 -13.30
C GLU A 99 16.56 -20.46 -12.96
N VAL A 100 16.29 -21.20 -11.89
CA VAL A 100 14.94 -21.46 -11.40
C VAL A 100 14.31 -20.17 -10.88
N LEU A 101 15.08 -19.35 -10.15
CA LEU A 101 14.63 -18.02 -9.72
C LEU A 101 14.30 -17.12 -10.93
N GLY A 102 15.11 -17.18 -11.97
CA GLY A 102 14.90 -16.44 -13.21
C GLY A 102 13.66 -16.87 -13.99
N LEU A 103 13.20 -18.12 -13.83
CA LEU A 103 11.92 -18.59 -14.35
C LEU A 103 10.74 -18.20 -13.45
N ILE A 104 10.94 -18.18 -12.13
CA ILE A 104 9.87 -17.84 -11.17
C ILE A 104 9.55 -16.35 -11.22
N PHE A 105 10.55 -15.47 -11.15
CA PHE A 105 10.33 -14.03 -10.97
C PHE A 105 9.40 -13.43 -12.04
N PRO A 106 9.60 -13.66 -13.36
CA PRO A 106 8.74 -13.07 -14.39
C PRO A 106 7.33 -13.68 -14.39
N ASN A 107 7.21 -14.98 -14.15
CA ASN A 107 5.91 -15.67 -14.09
C ASN A 107 5.08 -15.27 -12.87
N ARG A 108 5.71 -14.78 -11.81
CA ARG A 108 5.01 -14.21 -10.64
C ARG A 108 4.64 -12.74 -10.83
N LEU A 109 5.22 -12.06 -11.83
CA LEU A 109 4.96 -10.66 -12.17
C LEU A 109 3.91 -10.47 -13.29
N SER A 110 3.22 -11.51 -13.76
CA SER A 110 2.38 -11.48 -14.98
C SER A 110 1.11 -10.60 -14.96
N GLN A 111 0.99 -9.65 -14.05
CA GLN A 111 -0.06 -8.61 -14.01
C GLN A 111 0.59 -7.34 -13.44
N PRO A 112 0.15 -6.12 -13.82
CA PRO A 112 0.84 -4.88 -13.43
C PRO A 112 0.90 -4.80 -11.91
N LYS A 113 2.09 -5.02 -11.34
CA LYS A 113 2.28 -5.25 -9.91
C LYS A 113 3.50 -4.55 -9.32
N ASN A 114 4.32 -3.84 -10.10
CA ASN A 114 5.30 -2.91 -9.56
C ASN A 114 4.60 -1.60 -9.14
N VAL A 115 3.60 -1.73 -8.25
CA VAL A 115 2.81 -0.60 -7.74
C VAL A 115 3.65 0.17 -6.74
N LEU A 116 3.91 1.43 -7.05
CA LEU A 116 4.47 2.43 -6.15
C LEU A 116 3.29 3.24 -5.60
N LEU A 117 2.77 2.80 -4.45
CA LEU A 117 1.71 3.50 -3.74
C LEU A 117 2.31 4.58 -2.84
N TYR A 118 1.73 5.78 -2.90
CA TYR A 118 2.20 6.95 -2.18
C TYR A 118 2.10 6.81 -0.64
N GLU A 119 1.00 6.25 -0.12
CA GLU A 119 0.70 6.20 1.33
C GLU A 119 1.66 5.33 2.17
N ASP A 120 2.57 4.59 1.54
CA ASP A 120 3.53 3.74 2.25
C ASP A 120 4.88 3.57 1.53
N LEU A 121 5.00 3.99 0.25
CA LEU A 121 6.15 3.73 -0.65
C LEU A 121 6.70 2.31 -0.52
N ARG A 122 5.83 1.37 -0.17
CA ARG A 122 6.08 -0.06 -0.18
C ARG A 122 5.80 -0.48 -1.60
N CYS A 123 6.86 -0.86 -2.30
CA CYS A 123 6.69 -1.59 -3.54
C CYS A 123 5.89 -2.85 -3.21
N SER A 124 4.95 -3.24 -4.06
CA SER A 124 4.16 -4.47 -3.91
C SER A 124 5.04 -5.64 -3.44
N LYS A 125 4.47 -6.51 -2.60
CA LYS A 125 5.12 -7.74 -2.13
C LYS A 125 5.65 -8.62 -3.28
N LEU A 126 5.13 -8.41 -4.49
CA LEU A 126 5.53 -9.07 -5.73
C LEU A 126 6.09 -8.04 -6.71
N SER A 127 7.25 -7.47 -6.38
CA SER A 127 7.97 -6.51 -7.22
C SER A 127 9.43 -6.90 -7.39
N ALA A 128 10.08 -6.37 -8.42
CA ALA A 128 11.52 -6.56 -8.62
C ALA A 128 12.34 -6.09 -7.40
N LEU A 129 11.89 -5.00 -6.75
CA LEU A 129 12.47 -4.51 -5.51
C LEU A 129 12.28 -5.49 -4.35
N ALA A 130 11.08 -6.04 -4.17
CA ALA A 130 10.81 -7.02 -3.12
C ALA A 130 11.69 -8.27 -3.28
N PHE A 131 11.84 -8.79 -4.51
CA PHE A 131 12.74 -9.91 -4.78
C PHE A 131 14.19 -9.57 -4.44
N SER A 132 14.64 -8.34 -4.76
CA SER A 132 16.00 -7.87 -4.47
C SER A 132 16.31 -7.71 -2.97
N GLN A 133 15.29 -7.68 -2.12
CA GLN A 133 15.42 -7.52 -0.66
C GLN A 133 15.49 -8.87 0.08
N VAL A 134 15.16 -10.00 -0.56
CA VAL A 134 15.11 -11.31 0.11
C VAL A 134 16.49 -11.85 0.50
N SER A 135 17.44 -11.85 -0.43
CA SER A 135 18.80 -12.35 -0.19
C SER A 135 19.78 -11.78 -1.23
N ILE A 136 21.08 -11.90 -0.97
CA ILE A 136 22.12 -11.51 -1.94
C ILE A 136 21.97 -12.31 -3.25
N GLY A 137 21.62 -13.60 -3.18
CA GLY A 137 21.41 -14.44 -4.36
C GLY A 137 20.22 -13.97 -5.19
N TRP A 138 19.09 -13.70 -4.54
CA TRP A 138 17.89 -13.18 -5.20
C TRP A 138 18.12 -11.80 -5.80
N ARG A 139 18.89 -10.96 -5.11
CA ARG A 139 19.30 -9.64 -5.61
C ARG A 139 20.09 -9.75 -6.90
N ARG A 140 21.10 -10.63 -6.97
CA ARG A 140 21.88 -10.83 -8.20
C ARG A 140 20.96 -11.24 -9.35
N VAL A 141 20.13 -12.25 -9.15
CA VAL A 141 19.18 -12.71 -10.18
C VAL A 141 18.22 -11.60 -10.60
N ALA A 142 17.69 -10.82 -9.66
CA ALA A 142 16.77 -9.73 -9.97
C ALA A 142 17.46 -8.62 -10.79
N LEU A 143 18.72 -8.31 -10.48
CA LEU A 143 19.51 -7.30 -11.20
C LEU A 143 19.94 -7.79 -12.60
N ASP A 144 20.23 -9.09 -12.74
CA ASP A 144 20.61 -9.70 -14.02
C ASP A 144 19.42 -9.88 -14.98
N LEU A 145 18.19 -9.56 -14.54
CA LEU A 145 16.96 -9.69 -15.32
C LEU A 145 16.28 -8.34 -15.56
N PRO A 146 16.71 -7.58 -16.59
CA PRO A 146 16.13 -6.28 -16.93
C PRO A 146 14.60 -6.29 -17.10
N ARG A 147 14.06 -7.39 -17.62
CA ARG A 147 12.61 -7.59 -17.82
C ARG A 147 11.76 -7.50 -16.55
N LEU A 148 12.34 -7.62 -15.36
CA LEU A 148 11.59 -7.47 -14.10
C LEU A 148 11.30 -6.00 -13.78
N TRP A 149 12.06 -5.09 -14.39
CA TRP A 149 12.05 -3.65 -14.12
C TRP A 149 11.29 -2.86 -15.20
N THR A 150 10.65 -3.54 -16.15
CA THR A 150 10.01 -2.91 -17.32
C THR A 150 8.56 -2.50 -17.11
N GLU A 151 7.87 -3.12 -16.16
CA GLU A 151 6.50 -2.77 -15.79
C GLU A 151 6.55 -1.80 -14.63
N LEU A 152 5.96 -0.61 -14.79
CA LEU A 152 5.93 0.43 -13.78
C LEU A 152 4.49 0.83 -13.53
N GLU A 153 4.08 0.83 -12.28
CA GLU A 153 2.80 1.37 -11.88
C GLU A 153 3.04 2.33 -10.73
N PHE A 154 2.61 3.58 -10.85
CA PHE A 154 2.68 4.51 -9.74
C PHE A 154 1.39 5.29 -9.63
N SER A 155 0.86 5.32 -8.40
CA SER A 155 -0.42 5.92 -8.08
C SER A 155 -0.23 6.98 -7.01
N PHE A 156 -0.66 8.20 -7.33
CA PHE A 156 -0.56 9.36 -6.45
C PHE A 156 -1.80 9.45 -5.55
N VAL A 157 -1.60 9.37 -4.24
CA VAL A 157 -2.65 9.63 -3.25
C VAL A 157 -2.37 10.99 -2.62
N GLN A 158 -3.07 12.02 -3.10
CA GLN A 158 -2.88 13.40 -2.65
C GLN A 158 -3.82 13.78 -1.51
N ASP A 159 -4.03 12.90 -0.54
CA ASP A 159 -4.74 13.27 0.69
C ASP A 159 -3.71 13.51 1.80
N THR A 160 -3.46 14.80 2.03
CA THR A 160 -2.77 15.39 3.19
C THR A 160 -1.37 14.85 3.52
N CYS A 161 -0.37 15.73 3.34
CA CYS A 161 1.02 15.58 3.77
C CYS A 161 1.93 14.74 2.88
N SER A 162 1.94 15.05 1.58
CA SER A 162 3.05 14.66 0.73
C SER A 162 4.33 15.39 1.13
N THR A 163 5.20 14.76 1.92
CA THR A 163 6.50 15.38 2.29
C THR A 163 7.42 15.43 1.06
N GLU A 164 8.31 16.43 0.99
CA GLU A 164 9.37 16.47 -0.04
C GLU A 164 10.17 15.15 -0.09
N HIS A 165 10.39 14.54 1.08
CA HIS A 165 11.06 13.26 1.23
C HIS A 165 10.39 12.10 0.45
N GLU A 166 9.06 12.04 0.45
CA GLU A 166 8.31 11.00 -0.26
C GLU A 166 8.39 11.19 -1.79
N ARG A 167 8.37 12.45 -2.25
CA ARG A 167 8.56 12.78 -3.67
C ARG A 167 9.97 12.43 -4.13
N ASP A 168 10.99 12.72 -3.32
CA ASP A 168 12.37 12.33 -3.58
C ASP A 168 12.54 10.81 -3.63
N ARG A 169 11.90 10.10 -2.70
CA ARG A 169 11.93 8.64 -2.69
C ARG A 169 11.23 8.06 -3.92
N LEU A 170 10.11 8.62 -4.37
CA LEU A 170 9.47 8.22 -5.62
C LEU A 170 10.39 8.47 -6.83
N ARG A 171 11.00 9.66 -6.93
CA ARG A 171 11.98 9.98 -7.98
C ARG A 171 13.15 8.98 -7.99
N TYR A 172 13.68 8.65 -6.82
CA TYR A 172 14.75 7.66 -6.68
C TYR A 172 14.31 6.26 -7.12
N LEU A 173 13.10 5.83 -6.76
CA LEU A 173 12.59 4.53 -7.20
C LEU A 173 12.38 4.52 -8.72
N LEU A 174 11.78 5.56 -9.28
CA LEU A 174 11.62 5.70 -10.73
C LEU A 174 12.97 5.61 -11.46
N SER A 175 13.98 6.36 -11.01
CA SER A 175 15.31 6.31 -11.64
C SER A 175 15.93 4.92 -11.56
N VAL A 176 15.79 4.25 -10.42
CA VAL A 176 16.26 2.86 -10.22
C VAL A 176 15.62 1.88 -11.19
N PHE A 177 14.31 1.96 -11.42
CA PHE A 177 13.62 1.11 -12.38
C PHE A 177 14.04 1.43 -13.83
N LEU A 178 14.17 2.70 -14.17
CA LEU A 178 14.57 3.17 -15.51
C LEU A 178 16.01 2.81 -15.85
N GLU A 179 16.90 2.81 -14.86
CA GLU A 179 18.29 2.34 -14.99
C GLU A 179 18.34 0.82 -15.20
N ARG A 180 17.64 0.05 -14.35
CA ARG A 180 17.70 -1.42 -14.34
C ARG A 180 16.94 -2.10 -15.48
N SER A 181 15.95 -1.42 -16.06
CA SER A 181 15.27 -1.88 -17.28
C SER A 181 16.17 -1.83 -18.52
N VAL A 182 17.31 -1.13 -18.46
CA VAL A 182 18.26 -0.98 -19.58
C VAL A 182 17.48 -0.56 -20.83
N GLN A 183 17.68 -1.15 -22.01
CA GLN A 183 17.01 -0.75 -23.25
C GLN A 183 15.68 -1.49 -23.52
N MET A 184 15.12 -2.14 -22.51
CA MET A 184 13.90 -2.93 -22.70
C MET A 184 12.66 -2.03 -22.88
N PRO A 185 11.67 -2.47 -23.69
CA PRO A 185 10.39 -1.77 -23.82
C PRO A 185 9.68 -1.67 -22.47
N LEU A 186 9.14 -0.50 -22.17
CA LEU A 186 8.48 -0.20 -20.88
C LEU A 186 6.96 -0.24 -21.01
N THR A 187 6.32 -0.76 -19.96
CA THR A 187 4.88 -0.70 -19.74
C THR A 187 4.65 0.15 -18.51
N VAL A 188 4.03 1.32 -18.66
CA VAL A 188 3.91 2.30 -17.58
C VAL A 188 2.45 2.63 -17.34
N MET A 189 2.04 2.55 -16.08
CA MET A 189 0.74 2.97 -15.60
C MET A 189 0.90 4.08 -14.57
N ILE A 190 0.20 5.18 -14.80
CA ILE A 190 0.23 6.39 -13.99
C ILE A 190 -1.18 6.68 -13.53
N GLY A 191 -1.38 6.63 -12.21
CA GLY A 191 -2.68 6.78 -11.57
C GLY A 191 -2.76 7.96 -10.61
N SER A 192 -3.93 8.61 -10.47
CA SER A 192 -4.23 9.56 -9.40
C SER A 192 -5.47 9.11 -8.66
N CYS A 193 -5.36 8.92 -7.34
CA CYS A 193 -6.45 8.33 -6.55
C CYS A 193 -7.58 9.32 -6.23
N ARG A 194 -7.43 10.63 -6.49
CA ARG A 194 -8.43 11.65 -6.10
C ARG A 194 -8.62 12.82 -7.08
N GLY A 195 -8.19 12.68 -8.34
CA GLY A 195 -8.52 13.63 -9.42
C GLY A 195 -8.06 15.07 -9.15
N ARG A 196 -6.91 15.25 -8.50
CA ARG A 196 -6.21 16.55 -8.37
C ARG A 196 -4.92 16.53 -9.18
N ASP A 197 -4.56 17.71 -9.69
CA ASP A 197 -3.49 17.93 -10.65
C ASP A 197 -2.11 17.56 -10.11
N LEU A 198 -1.39 16.73 -10.87
CA LEU A 198 -0.02 16.31 -10.60
C LEU A 198 0.97 17.19 -11.35
N GLY A 199 1.06 18.46 -10.95
CA GLY A 199 2.02 19.42 -11.51
C GLY A 199 3.41 19.34 -10.89
N ASP A 200 4.00 18.14 -10.72
CA ASP A 200 5.38 18.00 -10.25
C ASP A 200 6.35 17.88 -11.45
N THR A 201 6.98 19.01 -11.79
CA THR A 201 7.92 19.12 -12.91
C THR A 201 9.11 18.17 -12.76
N ALA A 202 9.56 17.94 -11.52
CA ALA A 202 10.71 17.10 -11.24
C ALA A 202 10.38 15.62 -11.54
N ILE A 203 9.15 15.18 -11.27
CA ILE A 203 8.70 13.83 -11.65
C ILE A 203 8.60 13.72 -13.16
N GLY A 204 7.99 14.70 -13.85
CA GLY A 204 7.89 14.67 -15.31
C GLY A 204 9.26 14.67 -16.01
N GLU A 205 10.26 15.40 -15.51
CA GLU A 205 11.64 15.32 -16.00
C GLU A 205 12.23 13.91 -15.89
N THR A 206 11.98 13.21 -14.78
CA THR A 206 12.45 11.84 -14.58
C THR A 206 11.81 10.89 -15.62
N LEU A 207 10.53 11.11 -15.92
CA LEU A 207 9.78 10.31 -16.88
C LEU A 207 10.23 10.54 -18.33
N GLN A 208 10.85 11.68 -18.68
CA GLN A 208 11.35 11.91 -20.05
C GLN A 208 12.26 10.79 -20.56
N SER A 209 13.09 10.23 -19.67
CA SER A 209 13.99 9.12 -20.02
C SER A 209 13.26 7.84 -20.47
N MET A 210 11.98 7.72 -20.14
CA MET A 210 11.16 6.56 -20.49
C MET A 210 10.51 6.66 -21.87
N TYR A 211 10.31 7.88 -22.42
CA TYR A 211 9.45 8.12 -23.59
C TYR A 211 9.89 7.33 -24.83
N ARG A 212 11.20 7.27 -25.08
CA ARG A 212 11.78 6.57 -26.24
C ARG A 212 11.58 5.05 -26.22
N ARG A 213 11.32 4.47 -25.05
CA ARG A 213 11.20 3.02 -24.85
C ARG A 213 9.80 2.61 -24.38
N CYS A 214 8.93 3.58 -24.10
CA CYS A 214 7.58 3.32 -23.66
C CYS A 214 6.79 2.65 -24.80
N ARG A 215 6.35 1.42 -24.56
CA ARG A 215 5.56 0.61 -25.48
C ARG A 215 4.08 0.65 -25.13
N SER A 216 3.78 0.73 -23.84
CA SER A 216 2.43 0.76 -23.31
C SER A 216 2.34 1.85 -22.25
N LEU A 217 1.41 2.79 -22.42
CA LEU A 217 1.16 3.87 -21.48
C LEU A 217 -0.30 3.85 -21.02
N THR A 218 -0.53 3.81 -19.72
CA THR A 218 -1.86 3.94 -19.11
C THR A 218 -1.87 5.13 -18.19
N LEU A 219 -2.81 6.04 -18.42
CA LEU A 219 -3.02 7.24 -17.62
C LEU A 219 -4.42 7.17 -17.01
N THR A 220 -4.57 7.50 -15.74
CA THR A 220 -5.88 7.77 -15.13
C THR A 220 -6.12 9.28 -14.99
N ASP A 221 -7.31 9.66 -14.52
CA ASP A 221 -7.76 11.06 -14.33
C ASP A 221 -6.68 11.93 -13.65
N GLY A 222 -6.47 13.15 -14.16
CA GLY A 222 -5.51 14.14 -13.63
C GLY A 222 -4.01 13.91 -13.91
N CYS A 223 -3.63 12.82 -14.61
CA CYS A 223 -2.23 12.47 -14.86
C CYS A 223 -1.63 13.07 -16.14
N THR A 224 -2.46 13.62 -17.03
CA THR A 224 -2.03 14.24 -18.30
C THR A 224 -1.07 15.41 -18.08
N LYS A 225 -1.27 16.18 -16.99
CA LYS A 225 -0.46 17.36 -16.65
C LYS A 225 0.99 17.09 -16.26
N LEU A 226 1.34 15.84 -15.89
CA LEU A 226 2.75 15.45 -15.67
C LEU A 226 3.60 15.61 -16.92
N PHE A 227 2.96 15.63 -18.06
CA PHE A 227 3.59 15.78 -19.34
C PHE A 227 3.68 17.25 -19.77
N ASP A 228 2.95 18.19 -19.15
CA ASP A 228 2.80 19.60 -19.58
C ASP A 228 4.04 20.50 -19.34
N ILE A 229 5.25 19.96 -19.16
CA ILE A 229 6.44 20.76 -18.84
C ILE A 229 6.80 21.68 -20.03
N HIS A 230 6.54 22.98 -19.88
CA HIS A 230 6.71 24.00 -20.92
C HIS A 230 8.06 24.74 -20.89
N HIS A 231 8.42 25.21 -22.10
CA HIS A 231 9.30 26.33 -22.48
C HIS A 231 10.81 26.18 -22.30
N GLY A 232 11.51 25.77 -23.38
CA GLY A 232 12.86 26.28 -23.62
C GLY A 232 13.84 25.37 -24.35
N SER A 233 13.54 24.09 -24.57
CA SER A 233 14.47 23.20 -25.28
C SER A 233 13.70 22.12 -26.00
N ASN A 234 14.08 21.93 -27.27
CA ASN A 234 13.54 21.04 -28.31
C ASN A 234 12.49 20.01 -27.87
N PRO A 235 11.39 19.84 -28.64
CA PRO A 235 10.42 18.78 -28.41
C PRO A 235 11.08 17.41 -28.64
N ILE A 236 11.79 16.88 -27.64
CA ILE A 236 12.14 15.45 -27.58
C ILE A 236 10.89 14.78 -27.02
N THR A 237 9.84 14.81 -27.82
CA THR A 237 8.50 14.39 -27.44
C THR A 237 8.02 13.32 -28.41
N ASP A 238 8.91 12.44 -28.84
CA ASP A 238 8.50 11.30 -29.63
C ASP A 238 8.34 10.10 -28.71
N PHE A 239 7.18 9.47 -28.79
CA PHE A 239 6.91 8.14 -28.28
C PHE A 239 7.06 7.12 -29.43
N PRO A 240 8.28 6.86 -29.94
CA PRO A 240 8.51 6.09 -31.16
C PRO A 240 8.11 4.62 -31.04
N CYS A 241 8.07 4.09 -29.82
CA CYS A 241 7.77 2.69 -29.54
C CYS A 241 6.36 2.47 -29.00
N LEU A 242 5.57 3.53 -28.78
CA LEU A 242 4.26 3.41 -28.15
C LEU A 242 3.28 2.71 -29.07
N GLU A 243 2.77 1.56 -28.64
CA GLU A 243 1.83 0.72 -29.36
C GLU A 243 0.43 0.73 -28.72
N TYR A 244 0.37 0.89 -27.40
CA TYR A 244 -0.86 0.91 -26.62
C TYR A 244 -0.92 2.17 -25.75
N LEU A 245 -2.04 2.87 -25.82
CA LEU A 245 -2.35 4.03 -25.00
C LEU A 245 -3.72 3.87 -24.37
N ARG A 246 -3.79 4.01 -23.04
CA ARG A 246 -5.02 4.15 -22.29
C ARG A 246 -5.08 5.51 -21.62
N LEU A 247 -6.17 6.24 -21.82
CA LEU A 247 -6.40 7.52 -21.15
C LEU A 247 -7.89 7.76 -20.87
N PRO A 248 -8.23 8.59 -19.87
CA PRO A 248 -9.59 9.05 -19.69
C PRO A 248 -10.02 9.94 -20.88
N ALA A 249 -11.33 9.96 -21.15
CA ALA A 249 -11.88 10.65 -22.32
C ALA A 249 -11.47 12.13 -22.39
N ASP A 250 -11.32 12.79 -21.25
CA ASP A 250 -10.88 14.17 -21.14
C ASP A 250 -9.44 14.43 -21.56
N GLY A 251 -8.54 13.46 -21.45
CA GLY A 251 -7.21 13.57 -22.01
C GLY A 251 -7.22 13.75 -23.54
N LEU A 252 -8.23 13.23 -24.25
CA LEU A 252 -8.44 13.52 -25.69
C LEU A 252 -9.05 14.91 -25.94
N MET A 253 -9.64 15.52 -24.90
CA MET A 253 -10.41 16.77 -24.97
C MET A 253 -9.67 18.00 -24.45
N GLU A 254 -8.68 17.85 -23.59
CA GLU A 254 -7.92 18.96 -23.02
C GLU A 254 -6.93 19.52 -24.05
N ILE A 255 -7.36 20.57 -24.75
CA ILE A 255 -6.64 21.26 -25.84
C ILE A 255 -5.43 22.09 -25.35
N SER A 256 -5.12 22.13 -24.04
CA SER A 256 -4.13 23.08 -23.49
C SER A 256 -2.75 22.51 -23.18
N SER A 257 -2.44 21.25 -23.52
CA SER A 257 -1.13 20.66 -23.26
C SER A 257 -0.31 20.51 -24.53
N ASP A 258 0.83 21.20 -24.61
CA ASP A 258 1.83 21.06 -25.68
C ASP A 258 2.44 19.64 -25.78
N VAL A 259 2.17 18.74 -24.82
CA VAL A 259 2.76 17.38 -24.76
C VAL A 259 1.77 16.26 -25.09
N LEU A 260 0.48 16.56 -25.21
CA LEU A 260 -0.45 15.63 -25.84
C LEU A 260 -0.23 15.45 -27.37
N PRO A 261 0.10 16.49 -28.17
CA PRO A 261 0.42 16.37 -29.59
C PRO A 261 1.54 15.36 -29.90
N ALA A 262 2.50 15.25 -29.00
CA ALA A 262 3.62 14.33 -29.02
C ALA A 262 3.22 12.85 -28.94
N ILE A 263 2.33 12.53 -27.99
CA ILE A 263 1.70 11.20 -27.88
C ILE A 263 0.84 10.93 -29.12
N TYR A 264 0.21 11.96 -29.67
CA TYR A 264 -0.61 11.89 -30.90
C TYR A 264 0.23 11.78 -32.19
N GLN A 265 1.54 11.95 -32.13
CA GLN A 265 2.44 11.72 -33.27
C GLN A 265 3.23 10.42 -33.14
N ALA A 266 2.91 9.59 -32.15
CA ALA A 266 3.51 8.27 -31.97
C ALA A 266 3.29 7.39 -33.21
N PRO A 267 4.34 7.04 -33.98
CA PRO A 267 4.20 6.41 -35.31
C PRO A 267 3.78 4.93 -35.26
N ARG A 268 3.77 4.32 -34.06
CA ARG A 268 3.45 2.90 -33.86
C ARG A 268 2.16 2.69 -33.06
N LEU A 269 1.47 3.76 -32.68
CA LEU A 269 0.30 3.66 -31.84
C LEU A 269 -0.83 3.02 -32.64
N CYS A 270 -1.26 1.84 -32.20
CA CYS A 270 -2.27 1.05 -32.91
C CYS A 270 -3.43 0.62 -32.02
N ARG A 271 -3.26 0.66 -30.69
CA ARG A 271 -4.29 0.32 -29.72
C ARG A 271 -4.59 1.51 -28.82
N LEU A 272 -5.87 1.87 -28.74
CA LEU A 272 -6.37 2.95 -27.92
C LEU A 272 -7.47 2.43 -26.99
N GLU A 273 -7.35 2.69 -25.70
CA GLU A 273 -8.41 2.48 -24.73
C GLU A 273 -8.82 3.81 -24.11
N VAL A 274 -10.12 4.11 -24.17
CA VAL A 274 -10.67 5.34 -23.61
C VAL A 274 -11.58 4.99 -22.44
N THR A 275 -11.32 5.58 -21.27
CA THR A 275 -12.12 5.34 -20.06
C THR A 275 -13.03 6.50 -19.71
N GLN A 276 -14.06 6.24 -18.90
CA GLN A 276 -14.98 7.28 -18.41
C GLN A 276 -14.26 8.35 -17.57
N ARG A 277 -14.73 9.59 -17.71
CA ARG A 277 -14.38 10.73 -16.86
C ARG A 277 -15.05 10.60 -15.49
N SER A 278 -14.34 10.88 -14.39
CA SER A 278 -14.91 10.82 -13.03
C SER A 278 -15.85 12.00 -12.71
N ARG A 279 -15.83 13.09 -13.49
CA ARG A 279 -16.65 14.30 -13.23
C ARG A 279 -17.60 14.61 -14.40
N ARG A 280 -18.89 14.73 -14.09
CA ARG A 280 -19.96 15.11 -15.03
C ARG A 280 -19.56 16.35 -15.82
N PHE A 281 -19.59 16.25 -17.15
CA PHE A 281 -19.49 17.40 -18.05
C PHE A 281 -20.76 18.25 -17.85
N GLU A 282 -20.62 19.46 -17.31
CA GLU A 282 -21.63 20.50 -17.47
C GLU A 282 -21.22 21.38 -18.67
N GLY A 283 -21.93 21.20 -19.79
CA GLY A 283 -22.20 22.31 -20.72
C GLY A 283 -21.27 22.54 -21.93
N HIS A 284 -20.15 21.84 -22.11
CA HIS A 284 -19.27 22.07 -23.28
C HIS A 284 -19.27 20.90 -24.26
N ARG A 285 -19.60 21.18 -25.53
CA ARG A 285 -19.48 20.20 -26.62
C ARG A 285 -18.00 19.82 -26.80
N PRO A 286 -17.63 18.55 -26.62
CA PRO A 286 -16.24 18.12 -26.75
C PRO A 286 -15.77 18.29 -28.21
N ALA A 287 -14.70 19.05 -28.44
CA ALA A 287 -13.97 19.07 -29.71
C ALA A 287 -12.66 18.26 -29.55
N ILE A 288 -12.64 17.00 -30.00
CA ILE A 288 -11.41 16.19 -30.00
C ILE A 288 -10.43 16.81 -30.98
N SER A 289 -9.14 16.86 -30.61
CA SER A 289 -8.10 17.40 -31.51
C SER A 289 -8.11 16.67 -32.85
N GLN A 290 -8.23 17.42 -33.96
CA GLN A 290 -8.14 16.90 -35.33
C GLN A 290 -6.78 16.28 -35.66
N GLN A 291 -5.79 16.46 -34.78
CA GLN A 291 -4.41 16.02 -34.95
C GLN A 291 -4.18 14.59 -34.45
N PHE A 292 -5.18 13.94 -33.84
CA PHE A 292 -5.02 12.56 -33.37
C PHE A 292 -4.90 11.58 -34.54
N PRO A 293 -3.99 10.60 -34.49
CA PRO A 293 -3.63 9.76 -35.62
C PRO A 293 -4.61 8.57 -35.72
N TRP A 294 -5.88 8.85 -35.98
CA TRP A 294 -6.93 7.82 -36.00
C TRP A 294 -6.70 6.72 -37.06
N ALA A 295 -6.00 7.05 -38.15
CA ALA A 295 -5.75 6.12 -39.24
C ALA A 295 -4.84 4.93 -38.87
N GLN A 296 -4.00 5.05 -37.84
CA GLN A 296 -3.12 3.95 -37.37
C GLN A 296 -3.78 3.07 -36.30
N ILE A 297 -4.91 3.49 -35.73
CA ILE A 297 -5.60 2.75 -34.68
C ILE A 297 -6.37 1.57 -35.29
N ASN A 298 -5.98 0.35 -34.91
CA ASN A 298 -6.65 -0.88 -35.31
C ASN A 298 -7.56 -1.45 -34.23
N THR A 299 -7.31 -1.13 -32.96
CA THR A 299 -8.08 -1.60 -31.81
C THR A 299 -8.50 -0.40 -30.98
N LEU A 300 -9.81 -0.21 -30.85
CA LEU A 300 -10.40 0.81 -30.00
C LEU A 300 -11.27 0.12 -28.94
N SER A 301 -10.94 0.32 -27.67
CA SER A 301 -11.73 -0.13 -26.52
C SER A 301 -12.34 1.07 -25.80
N LEU A 302 -13.62 0.99 -25.48
CA LEU A 302 -14.35 2.02 -24.75
C LEU A 302 -14.84 1.40 -23.45
N SER A 303 -14.15 1.72 -22.35
CA SER A 303 -14.41 1.16 -21.03
C SER A 303 -15.19 2.19 -20.21
N ASP A 304 -16.30 1.79 -19.60
CA ASP A 304 -17.12 2.61 -18.68
C ASP A 304 -17.77 3.89 -19.28
N LEU A 305 -17.69 4.13 -20.58
CA LEU A 305 -18.28 5.31 -21.21
C LEU A 305 -19.82 5.19 -21.33
N HIS A 306 -20.56 6.26 -20.96
CA HIS A 306 -21.91 6.46 -21.48
C HIS A 306 -21.81 6.72 -22.98
N ALA A 307 -21.96 5.65 -23.76
CA ALA A 307 -21.42 5.50 -25.11
C ALA A 307 -21.99 6.44 -26.18
N THR A 308 -23.10 7.14 -25.93
CA THR A 308 -23.87 7.81 -27.01
C THR A 308 -23.16 9.03 -27.61
N SER A 309 -22.63 9.94 -26.81
CA SER A 309 -22.04 11.18 -27.32
C SER A 309 -20.65 11.01 -27.95
N PHE A 310 -19.86 10.03 -27.48
CA PHE A 310 -18.53 9.75 -28.02
C PHE A 310 -18.60 8.93 -29.31
N LEU A 311 -19.53 7.97 -29.40
CA LEU A 311 -19.72 7.14 -30.60
C LEU A 311 -20.29 7.94 -31.78
N GLU A 312 -21.27 8.81 -31.56
CA GLU A 312 -21.81 9.71 -32.61
C GLU A 312 -20.72 10.56 -33.27
N PHE A 313 -19.69 10.96 -32.51
CA PHE A 313 -18.59 11.76 -33.03
C PHE A 313 -17.54 10.92 -33.79
N LEU A 314 -17.26 9.69 -33.35
CA LEU A 314 -16.31 8.78 -34.03
C LEU A 314 -16.84 8.28 -35.38
N ASP A 315 -18.16 8.04 -35.47
CA ASP A 315 -18.85 7.56 -36.67
C ASP A 315 -18.66 8.50 -37.88
N HIS A 316 -18.56 9.81 -37.62
CA HIS A 316 -18.30 10.80 -38.66
C HIS A 316 -16.86 10.82 -39.19
N ARG A 317 -15.89 10.14 -38.56
CA ARG A 317 -14.46 10.30 -38.89
C ARG A 317 -13.65 9.02 -39.07
N THR A 318 -14.18 7.84 -38.75
CA THR A 318 -13.34 6.63 -38.71
C THR A 318 -14.02 5.37 -39.23
N ARG A 319 -13.35 4.63 -40.15
CA ARG A 319 -13.68 3.23 -40.52
C ARG A 319 -13.04 2.26 -39.52
N ILE A 320 -13.31 2.42 -38.22
CA ILE A 320 -12.71 1.59 -37.17
C ILE A 320 -13.70 0.49 -36.76
N TYR A 321 -13.23 -0.76 -36.71
CA TYR A 321 -13.95 -1.85 -36.06
C TYR A 321 -13.89 -1.62 -34.54
N ALA A 322 -14.93 -0.99 -33.98
CA ALA A 322 -15.05 -0.80 -32.53
C ALA A 322 -15.43 -2.12 -31.88
N ALA A 323 -14.60 -2.65 -30.99
CA ALA A 323 -14.96 -3.75 -30.12
C ALA A 323 -15.56 -3.15 -28.84
N LEU A 324 -16.89 -3.14 -28.73
CA LEU A 324 -17.58 -2.83 -27.48
C LEU A 324 -17.44 -4.04 -26.56
N THR A 325 -16.46 -4.03 -25.66
CA THR A 325 -16.44 -4.97 -24.53
C THR A 325 -17.50 -4.52 -23.53
N HIS A 326 -18.73 -5.00 -23.69
CA HIS A 326 -19.70 -5.00 -22.61
C HIS A 326 -19.14 -5.89 -21.49
N GLY A 327 -18.81 -5.27 -20.35
CA GLY A 327 -18.53 -6.01 -19.13
C GLY A 327 -19.74 -6.87 -18.78
N GLU A 328 -19.51 -8.16 -18.59
CA GLU A 328 -20.44 -9.06 -17.94
C GLU A 328 -20.80 -8.47 -16.58
N ILE A 329 -22.08 -8.12 -16.41
CA ILE A 329 -22.67 -7.88 -15.11
C ILE A 329 -23.11 -9.26 -14.63
N ASP A 330 -22.30 -9.89 -13.77
CA ASP A 330 -22.82 -10.90 -12.86
C ASP A 330 -23.42 -10.17 -11.65
N LEU A 331 -24.76 -10.09 -11.70
CA LEU A 331 -25.80 -9.63 -10.76
C LEU A 331 -25.90 -8.13 -10.44
#